data_AF-A0A645FJE7-F1
#
_entry.id   AF-A0A645FJE7-F1
#
_cell.length_a   1.000
_cell.length_b   1.000
_cell.length_c   1.000
_cell.angle_alpha   90.00
_cell.angle_beta   90.00
_cell.angle_gamma   90.00
#
_symmetry.space_group_name_H-M   'P 1'
#
loop_
_entity.id
_entity.type
_entity.pdbx_description
1 polymer ?
#
loop_
_entity_poly.entity_id
_entity_poly.type
_entity_poly.pdbx_seq_one_letter_code
_entity_poly.pdbx_strand_id
1 'polypeptide(L)'
;MEFRAKFIIARKVERVFKNNFSSDENKFYDHLVTQLFMSELHLHEQNLIYFAKRGSRNRQIPIEKAIATSIQNFEQKWHKQVTTKTVVQAQSPTGEPCLSIVDYMNWAVYRAYTRNEIRYFNLVREKVDLLVDLYDHSQYPKNWYNKKNPFELNKITPL
;
A
#
# COMPACT_ATOMS: atom_id res chain seq x y z
N MET A 1 13.84 5.71 15.29
CA MET A 1 13.07 6.53 14.34
C MET A 1 11.60 6.20 14.53
N GLU A 2 10.76 7.23 14.72
CA GLU A 2 9.32 7.05 14.89
C GLU A 2 8.63 7.09 13.53
N PHE A 3 7.95 5.98 13.18
CA PHE A 3 7.17 5.86 11.95
C PHE A 3 6.12 4.77 12.12
N ARG A 4 5.13 4.79 11.24
CA ARG A 4 4.10 3.77 11.10
C ARG A 4 4.03 3.31 9.65
N ALA A 5 3.77 2.02 9.43
CA ALA A 5 3.68 1.40 8.13
C ALA A 5 2.27 0.85 7.90
N LYS A 6 1.77 1.06 6.68
CA LYS A 6 0.52 0.49 6.19
C LYS A 6 0.79 -0.24 4.88
N PHE A 7 0.12 -1.38 4.69
CA PHE A 7 0.34 -2.22 3.52
C PHE A 7 -0.97 -2.60 2.85
N ILE A 8 -0.92 -2.60 1.52
CA ILE A 8 -1.94 -3.21 0.67
C ILE A 8 -1.28 -4.40 -0.02
N ILE A 9 -1.82 -5.60 0.23
CA ILE A 9 -1.41 -6.85 -0.38
C ILE A 9 -2.47 -7.27 -1.39
N ALA A 10 -2.01 -7.71 -2.56
CA ALA A 10 -2.89 -8.11 -3.64
C ALA A 10 -2.26 -9.25 -4.45
N ARG A 11 -3.01 -10.35 -4.58
CA ARG A 11 -2.71 -11.43 -5.52
C ARG A 11 -3.05 -11.00 -6.94
N LYS A 12 -2.22 -11.35 -7.92
CA LYS A 12 -2.52 -11.15 -9.34
C LYS A 12 -3.48 -12.25 -9.84
N VAL A 13 -4.71 -12.25 -9.33
CA VAL A 13 -5.76 -13.19 -9.75
C VAL A 13 -6.07 -12.93 -11.22
N GLU A 14 -5.79 -13.89 -12.10
CA GLU A 14 -5.81 -13.69 -13.56
C GLU A 14 -7.11 -13.09 -14.07
N ARG A 15 -8.25 -13.60 -13.60
CA ARG A 15 -9.59 -13.09 -13.98
C ARG A 15 -9.76 -11.62 -13.59
N VAL A 16 -9.36 -11.25 -12.38
CA VAL A 16 -9.43 -9.86 -11.88
C VAL A 16 -8.46 -8.97 -12.66
N PHE A 17 -7.24 -9.45 -12.90
CA PHE A 17 -6.21 -8.74 -13.65
C PHE A 17 -6.64 -8.43 -15.09
N LYS A 18 -7.25 -9.42 -15.77
CA LYS A 18 -7.80 -9.23 -17.12
C LYS A 18 -8.99 -8.28 -17.12
N ASN A 19 -9.99 -8.55 -16.29
CA ASN A 19 -11.28 -7.87 -16.36
C ASN A 19 -11.22 -6.42 -15.86
N ASN A 20 -10.53 -6.19 -14.73
CA ASN A 20 -10.55 -4.89 -14.06
C ASN A 20 -9.36 -4.02 -14.47
N PHE A 21 -8.27 -4.64 -14.94
CA PHE A 21 -7.02 -3.93 -15.24
C PHE A 21 -6.56 -4.12 -16.69
N SER A 22 -7.33 -4.80 -17.54
CA SER A 22 -7.00 -5.02 -18.95
C SER A 22 -5.63 -5.69 -19.16
N SER A 23 -5.21 -6.54 -18.22
CA SER A 23 -3.87 -7.12 -18.17
C SER A 23 -2.71 -6.10 -18.08
N ASP A 24 -2.99 -4.88 -17.61
CA ASP A 24 -1.99 -3.81 -17.45
C ASP A 24 -1.49 -3.73 -16.00
N GLU A 25 -0.20 -4.04 -15.81
CA GLU A 25 0.45 -3.99 -14.50
C GLU A 25 0.53 -2.58 -13.92
N ASN A 26 0.59 -1.55 -14.77
CA ASN A 26 0.60 -0.17 -14.30
C ASN A 26 -0.75 0.20 -13.70
N LYS A 27 -1.86 -0.16 -14.37
CA LYS A 27 -3.21 0.06 -13.84
C LYS A 27 -3.44 -0.70 -12.53
N PHE A 28 -2.96 -1.94 -12.46
CA PHE A 28 -3.03 -2.73 -11.22
C PHE A 28 -2.27 -2.03 -10.08
N TYR A 29 -1.04 -1.61 -10.32
CA TYR A 29 -0.24 -0.88 -9.33
C TYR A 29 -0.87 0.45 -8.91
N ASP A 30 -1.36 1.24 -9.87
CA ASP A 30 -2.03 2.52 -9.60
C ASP A 30 -3.26 2.31 -8.72
N HIS A 31 -4.02 1.24 -8.94
CA HIS A 31 -5.13 0.87 -8.05
C HIS A 31 -4.67 0.55 -6.62
N LEU A 32 -3.55 -0.17 -6.44
CA LEU A 32 -3.02 -0.44 -5.09
C LEU A 32 -2.60 0.85 -4.39
N VAL A 33 -2.00 1.80 -5.12
CA VAL A 33 -1.68 3.14 -4.60
C VAL A 33 -2.96 3.86 -4.19
N THR A 34 -4.01 3.84 -5.02
CA THR A 34 -5.31 4.41 -4.67
C THR A 34 -5.88 3.81 -3.39
N GLN A 35 -5.83 2.48 -3.22
CA GLN A 35 -6.31 1.81 -2.01
C GLN A 35 -5.48 2.18 -0.77
N LEU A 36 -4.15 2.30 -0.91
CA LEU A 36 -3.26 2.61 0.21
C LEU A 36 -3.55 3.99 0.82
N PHE A 37 -3.85 4.99 0.00
CA PHE A 37 -4.00 6.38 0.45
C PHE A 37 -5.43 6.83 0.70
N MET A 38 -6.44 6.04 0.29
CA MET A 38 -7.85 6.42 0.31
C MET A 38 -8.32 6.97 1.66
N SER A 39 -7.84 6.45 2.79
CA SER A 39 -8.29 6.88 4.13
C SER A 39 -7.20 7.59 4.95
N GLU A 40 -6.16 8.10 4.29
CA GLU A 40 -4.99 8.65 4.99
C GLU A 40 -4.85 10.17 4.79
N LEU A 41 -5.07 10.65 3.57
CA LEU A 41 -4.64 11.99 3.18
C LEU A 41 -5.37 13.12 3.91
N HIS A 42 -6.63 12.91 4.25
CA HIS A 42 -7.49 13.90 4.93
C HIS A 42 -7.14 14.10 6.41
N LEU A 43 -6.24 13.30 6.98
CA LEU A 43 -5.85 13.35 8.39
C LEU A 43 -4.85 14.46 8.70
N HIS A 44 -4.27 15.07 7.65
CA HIS A 44 -3.22 16.08 7.77
C HIS A 44 -3.49 17.25 6.83
N GLU A 45 -3.02 18.44 7.17
CA GLU A 45 -3.14 19.64 6.31
C GLU A 45 -2.19 19.58 5.10
N GLN A 46 -1.06 18.87 5.25
CA GLN A 46 -0.06 18.68 4.21
C GLN A 46 0.44 17.24 4.20
N ASN A 47 0.49 16.64 3.00
CA ASN A 47 1.10 15.33 2.75
C ASN A 47 2.25 15.47 1.76
N LEU A 48 3.43 14.98 2.13
CA LEU A 48 4.58 14.81 1.23
C LEU A 48 4.74 13.32 0.95
N ILE A 49 4.58 12.92 -0.30
CA ILE A 49 4.59 11.53 -0.72
C ILE A 49 5.80 11.30 -1.61
N TYR A 50 6.75 10.51 -1.11
CA TYR A 50 7.90 10.06 -1.88
C TYR A 50 7.69 8.62 -2.37
N PHE A 51 8.03 8.36 -3.62
CA PHE A 51 8.03 7.00 -4.17
C PHE A 51 9.36 6.68 -4.85
N ALA A 52 9.77 5.42 -4.75
CA ALA A 52 11.05 4.99 -5.31
C ALA A 52 11.03 5.03 -6.85
N LYS A 53 12.06 5.64 -7.44
CA LYS A 53 12.27 5.65 -8.88
C LYS A 53 12.73 4.26 -9.35
N ARG A 54 11.96 3.62 -10.23
CA ARG A 54 12.33 2.33 -10.85
C ARG A 54 12.93 2.53 -12.24
N GLY A 55 14.26 2.53 -12.32
CA GLY A 55 15.00 2.69 -13.57
C GLY A 55 14.74 4.05 -14.23
N SER A 56 14.64 4.07 -15.57
CA SER A 56 14.40 5.30 -16.35
C SER A 56 12.93 5.67 -16.54
N ARG A 57 11.98 4.81 -16.13
CA ARG A 57 10.54 5.04 -16.38
C ARG A 57 9.98 6.12 -15.48
N ASN A 58 9.35 7.13 -16.08
CA ASN A 58 8.66 8.19 -15.34
C ASN A 58 7.27 7.71 -14.89
N ARG A 59 7.07 7.58 -13.58
CA ARG A 59 5.78 7.22 -12.94
C ARG A 59 5.15 8.38 -12.15
N GLN A 60 5.72 9.58 -12.24
CA GLN A 60 5.25 10.76 -11.52
C GLN A 60 3.78 11.05 -11.79
N ILE A 61 3.42 11.30 -13.06
CA ILE A 61 2.04 11.63 -13.46
C ILE A 61 1.05 10.49 -13.13
N PRO A 62 1.33 9.20 -13.44
CA PRO A 62 0.45 8.10 -13.04
C PRO A 62 0.18 8.03 -11.53
N ILE A 63 1.21 8.19 -10.70
CA ILE A 63 1.05 8.12 -9.24
C ILE A 63 0.29 9.34 -8.72
N GLU A 64 0.58 10.54 -9.21
CA GLU A 64 -0.22 11.74 -8.88
C GLU A 64 -1.71 11.53 -9.19
N LYS A 65 -2.03 10.93 -10.34
CA LYS A 65 -3.41 10.57 -10.69
C LYS A 65 -3.99 9.53 -9.74
N ALA A 66 -3.25 8.48 -9.38
CA ALA A 66 -3.72 7.46 -8.44
C ALA A 66 -4.03 8.04 -7.04
N ILE A 67 -3.22 8.99 -6.59
CA ILE A 67 -3.42 9.76 -5.35
C ILE A 67 -4.66 10.66 -5.46
N ALA A 68 -4.82 11.39 -6.57
CA ALA A 68 -6.01 12.21 -6.81
C ALA A 68 -7.29 11.36 -6.82
N THR A 69 -7.27 10.19 -7.45
CA THR A 69 -8.38 9.22 -7.41
C THR A 69 -8.66 8.75 -5.99
N SER A 70 -7.64 8.56 -5.15
CA SER A 70 -7.84 8.16 -3.74
C SER A 70 -8.60 9.22 -2.94
N ILE A 71 -8.31 10.50 -3.20
CA ILE A 71 -9.02 11.64 -2.62
C ILE A 71 -10.47 11.64 -3.10
N GLN A 72 -10.71 11.57 -4.40
CA GLN A 72 -12.06 11.56 -4.97
C GLN A 72 -12.91 10.41 -4.41
N ASN A 73 -12.33 9.21 -4.30
CA ASN A 73 -13.01 8.05 -3.74
C ASN A 73 -13.38 8.26 -2.26
N PHE A 74 -12.52 8.90 -1.48
CA PHE A 74 -12.81 9.26 -0.10
C PHE A 74 -13.96 10.26 -0.01
N GLU A 75 -13.89 11.35 -0.77
CA GLU A 75 -14.90 12.40 -0.76
C GLU A 75 -16.27 11.87 -1.16
N GLN A 76 -16.34 11.01 -2.18
CA GLN A 76 -17.58 10.36 -2.61
C GLN A 76 -18.13 9.41 -1.55
N LYS A 77 -17.27 8.61 -0.91
CA LYS A 77 -17.69 7.62 0.09
C LYS A 77 -18.18 8.26 1.39
N TRP A 78 -17.54 9.34 1.82
CA TRP A 78 -17.78 9.96 3.13
C TRP A 78 -18.50 11.30 3.06
N HIS A 79 -18.81 11.79 1.86
CA HIS A 79 -19.43 13.10 1.63
C HIS A 79 -18.68 14.24 2.34
N LYS A 80 -17.35 14.15 2.40
CA LYS A 80 -16.48 15.11 3.07
C LYS A 80 -15.36 15.54 2.14
N GLN A 81 -15.24 16.85 1.91
CA GLN A 81 -14.17 17.42 1.09
C GLN A 81 -12.79 17.27 1.76
N VAL A 82 -11.77 16.97 0.96
CA VAL A 82 -10.37 16.95 1.37
C VAL A 82 -9.70 18.24 0.93
N THR A 83 -9.31 19.07 1.89
CA THR A 83 -8.64 20.36 1.66
C THR A 83 -7.12 20.28 1.78
N THR A 84 -6.58 19.07 1.93
CA THR A 84 -5.16 18.82 2.16
C THR A 84 -4.28 19.15 0.96
N LYS A 85 -3.14 19.80 1.21
CA LYS A 85 -2.10 19.99 0.19
C LYS A 85 -1.27 18.72 0.05
N THR A 86 -1.28 18.10 -1.13
CA THR A 86 -0.50 16.88 -1.41
C THR A 86 0.56 17.14 -2.46
N VAL A 87 1.82 16.79 -2.13
CA VAL A 87 2.96 16.84 -3.07
C VAL A 87 3.47 15.43 -3.24
N VAL A 88 3.65 15.01 -4.49
CA VAL A 88 4.19 13.69 -4.83
C VAL A 88 5.55 13.89 -5.49
N GLN A 89 6.55 13.05 -5.17
CA GLN A 89 7.86 13.15 -5.79
C GLN A 89 8.55 11.79 -5.92
N ALA A 90 9.05 11.50 -7.12
CA ALA A 90 9.97 10.39 -7.34
C ALA A 90 11.34 10.68 -6.70
N GLN A 91 11.87 9.73 -5.91
CA GLN A 91 13.19 9.84 -5.30
C GLN A 91 13.97 8.52 -5.38
N SER A 92 15.29 8.60 -5.19
CA SER A 92 16.13 7.44 -4.89
C SER A 92 16.33 7.35 -3.37
N PRO A 93 16.76 6.19 -2.83
CA PRO A 93 17.09 6.08 -1.40
C PRO A 93 18.19 7.05 -0.92
N THR A 94 19.04 7.52 -1.82
CA THR A 94 20.03 8.57 -1.52
C THR A 94 19.38 9.93 -1.29
N GLY A 95 18.31 10.24 -2.03
CA GLY A 95 17.57 11.51 -1.91
C GLY A 95 16.48 11.50 -0.85
N GLU A 96 15.92 10.33 -0.54
CA GLU A 96 14.96 10.11 0.55
C GLU A 96 15.25 8.78 1.27
N PRO A 97 15.99 8.80 2.39
CA PRO A 97 16.39 7.60 3.13
C PRO A 97 15.20 6.76 3.66
N CYS A 98 14.02 7.35 3.85
CA CYS A 98 12.84 6.59 4.27
C CYS A 98 12.42 5.54 3.23
N LEU A 99 12.84 5.69 1.97
CA LEU A 99 12.62 4.68 0.94
C LEU A 99 13.36 3.36 1.25
N SER A 100 14.55 3.41 1.86
CA SER A 100 15.24 2.17 2.30
C SER A 100 14.49 1.45 3.41
N ILE A 101 13.82 2.21 4.28
CA ILE A 101 13.02 1.64 5.37
C ILE A 101 11.80 0.93 4.78
N VAL A 102 11.04 1.58 3.90
CA VAL A 102 9.88 0.94 3.29
C VAL A 102 10.27 -0.26 2.43
N ASP A 103 11.45 -0.27 1.81
CA ASP A 103 11.97 -1.43 1.07
C ASP A 103 12.17 -2.65 1.98
N TYR A 104 12.78 -2.47 3.16
CA TYR A 104 12.90 -3.56 4.15
C TYR A 104 11.51 -4.01 4.62
N MET A 105 10.62 -3.07 4.90
CA MET A 105 9.26 -3.34 5.36
C MET A 105 8.49 -4.19 4.32
N ASN A 106 8.55 -3.82 3.04
CA ASN A 106 7.97 -4.58 1.93
C ASN A 106 8.59 -5.97 1.80
N TRP A 107 9.92 -6.08 1.93
CA TRP A 107 10.63 -7.35 1.88
C TRP A 107 10.22 -8.30 3.02
N ALA A 108 10.09 -7.79 4.24
CA ALA A 108 9.69 -8.57 5.40
C ALA A 108 8.27 -9.13 5.25
N VAL A 109 7.32 -8.32 4.76
CA VAL A 109 5.96 -8.76 4.45
C VAL A 109 5.95 -9.78 3.31
N TYR A 110 6.67 -9.50 2.21
CA TYR A 110 6.77 -10.41 1.07
C TYR A 110 7.29 -11.80 1.47
N ARG A 111 8.32 -11.87 2.33
CA ARG A 111 8.85 -13.15 2.83
C ARG A 111 7.87 -13.90 3.73
N ALA A 112 7.07 -13.20 4.52
CA ALA A 112 6.02 -13.85 5.30
C ALA A 112 5.02 -14.57 4.39
N TYR A 113 4.57 -13.91 3.31
CA TYR A 113 3.60 -14.48 2.37
C TYR A 113 4.15 -15.56 1.44
N THR A 114 5.39 -15.42 0.97
CA THR A 114 5.94 -16.29 -0.10
C THR A 114 6.90 -17.36 0.40
N ARG A 115 7.46 -17.19 1.60
CA ARG A 115 8.48 -18.08 2.18
C ARG A 115 8.11 -18.62 3.56
N ASN A 116 6.94 -18.26 4.10
CA ASN A 116 6.53 -18.58 5.48
C ASN A 116 7.53 -18.07 6.54
N GLU A 117 8.28 -17.01 6.24
CA GLU A 117 9.33 -16.48 7.12
C GLU A 117 8.87 -15.23 7.87
N ILE A 118 8.01 -15.43 8.87
CA ILE A 118 7.41 -14.34 9.64
C ILE A 118 8.40 -13.63 10.60
N ARG A 119 9.56 -14.23 10.88
CA ARG A 119 10.54 -13.68 11.83
C ARG A 119 11.00 -12.25 11.51
N TYR A 120 11.14 -11.91 10.22
CA TYR A 120 11.54 -10.56 9.81
C TYR A 120 10.40 -9.55 9.99
N PHE A 121 9.16 -9.96 9.70
CA PHE A 121 7.99 -9.15 9.99
C PHE A 121 7.85 -8.91 11.50
N ASN A 122 8.10 -9.94 12.32
CA ASN A 122 8.01 -9.83 13.78
C ASN A 122 8.96 -8.78 14.36
N LEU A 123 10.15 -8.61 13.78
CA LEU A 123 11.11 -7.58 14.19
C LEU A 123 10.55 -6.16 14.06
N VAL A 124 9.67 -5.92 13.08
CA VAL A 124 9.10 -4.61 12.77
C VAL A 124 7.60 -4.51 13.02
N ARG A 125 7.00 -5.55 13.61
CA ARG A 125 5.55 -5.69 13.79
C ARG A 125 4.92 -4.49 14.48
N GLU A 126 5.58 -3.94 15.50
CA GLU A 126 5.07 -2.80 16.27
C GLU A 126 4.97 -1.50 15.45
N LYS A 127 5.70 -1.42 14.33
CA LYS A 127 5.65 -0.30 13.38
C LYS A 127 4.53 -0.48 12.35
N VAL A 128 3.90 -1.65 12.26
CA VAL A 128 2.82 -1.92 11.29
C VAL A 128 1.46 -1.62 11.91
N ASP A 129 0.78 -0.60 11.39
CA ASP A 129 -0.54 -0.19 11.87
C ASP A 129 -1.67 -0.94 11.18
N LEU A 130 -1.53 -1.19 9.87
CA LEU A 130 -2.55 -1.83 9.06
C LEU A 130 -1.91 -2.64 7.93
N LEU A 131 -2.39 -3.86 7.72
CA LEU A 131 -2.11 -4.66 6.53
C LEU A 131 -3.45 -5.16 5.98
N VAL A 132 -3.74 -4.88 4.72
CA VAL A 132 -4.99 -5.30 4.06
C VAL A 132 -4.66 -6.24 2.91
N ASP A 133 -5.20 -7.46 2.93
CA ASP A 133 -5.12 -8.40 1.82
C ASP A 133 -6.38 -8.30 0.95
N LEU A 134 -6.36 -7.50 -0.11
CA LEU A 134 -7.54 -7.10 -0.87
C LEU A 134 -8.32 -8.28 -1.47
N TYR A 135 -7.62 -9.35 -1.85
CA TYR A 135 -8.19 -10.45 -2.61
C TYR A 135 -8.22 -11.77 -1.83
N ASP A 136 -7.96 -11.75 -0.52
CA ASP A 136 -8.21 -12.89 0.36
C ASP A 136 -9.70 -12.98 0.73
N HIS A 137 -10.53 -13.26 -0.27
CA HIS A 137 -11.99 -13.36 -0.11
C HIS A 137 -12.39 -14.48 0.85
N SER A 138 -11.56 -15.52 1.00
CA SER A 138 -11.82 -16.64 1.91
C SER A 138 -11.86 -16.22 3.38
N GLN A 139 -11.08 -15.18 3.71
CA GLN A 139 -10.94 -14.67 5.07
C GLN A 139 -11.75 -13.40 5.31
N TYR A 140 -12.49 -12.88 4.33
CA TYR A 140 -13.27 -11.65 4.51
C TYR A 140 -14.36 -11.82 5.60
N PRO A 141 -14.53 -10.85 6.53
CA PRO A 141 -13.90 -9.53 6.62
C PRO A 141 -12.60 -9.48 7.48
N LYS A 142 -12.04 -10.63 7.85
CA LYS A 142 -10.84 -10.77 8.70
C LYS A 142 -9.52 -10.69 7.92
N ASN A 143 -9.54 -10.34 6.64
CA ASN A 143 -8.38 -10.10 5.80
C ASN A 143 -7.69 -8.73 6.07
N TRP A 144 -8.13 -8.03 7.11
CA TRP A 144 -7.58 -6.76 7.57
C TRP A 144 -6.87 -6.98 8.91
N TYR A 145 -5.56 -6.81 8.92
CA TYR A 145 -4.72 -7.07 10.07
C TYR A 145 -4.29 -5.77 10.73
N ASN A 146 -4.51 -5.68 12.03
CA ASN A 146 -4.23 -4.53 12.89
C ASN A 146 -3.97 -5.02 14.33
N LYS A 147 -3.85 -4.12 15.29
CA LYS A 147 -3.61 -4.49 16.70
C LYS A 147 -4.66 -5.44 17.30
N LYS A 148 -5.92 -5.35 16.86
CA LYS A 148 -7.03 -6.22 17.32
C LYS A 148 -7.10 -7.55 16.55
N ASN A 149 -6.66 -7.57 15.29
CA ASN A 149 -6.54 -8.76 14.46
C ASN A 149 -5.09 -8.93 13.98
N PRO A 150 -4.18 -9.50 14.78
CA PRO A 150 -2.77 -9.57 14.43
C PRO A 150 -2.54 -10.44 13.18
N PHE A 151 -1.60 -10.00 12.35
CA PHE A 151 -1.10 -10.76 11.20
C PHE A 151 -0.31 -12.00 11.65
N GLU A 152 -0.76 -13.18 11.21
CA GLU A 152 -0.17 -14.48 11.52
C GLU A 152 -0.26 -15.39 10.29
N LEU A 153 0.72 -16.28 10.10
CA LEU A 153 0.81 -17.13 8.90
C LEU A 153 -0.38 -18.09 8.74
N ASN A 154 -0.98 -18.53 9.83
CA ASN A 154 -2.16 -19.41 9.82
C ASN A 154 -3.46 -18.67 9.46
N LYS A 155 -3.45 -17.34 9.39
CA LYS A 155 -4.62 -16.52 9.06
C LYS A 155 -4.67 -16.10 7.60
N ILE A 156 -3.60 -16.32 6.83
CA ILE A 156 -3.47 -15.82 5.46
C ILE A 156 -3.61 -16.97 4.47
N THR A 157 -4.23 -16.70 3.32
CA THR A 157 -3.98 -17.52 2.14
C THR A 157 -2.55 -17.25 1.63
N PRO A 158 -1.75 -18.23 1.20
CA PRO A 158 -0.48 -17.96 0.54
C PRO A 158 -0.65 -17.09 -0.73
N LEU A 159 0.37 -16.33 -1.13
CA LEU A 159 0.36 -15.55 -2.39
C LEU A 159 0.46 -16.43 -3.63
#